data_AF-A0A554L5Z0-F1
#
_entry.id   AF-A0A554L5Z0-F1
#
_cell.length_a   1.000
_cell.length_b   1.000
_cell.length_c   1.000
_cell.angle_alpha   90.00
_cell.angle_beta   90.00
_cell.angle_gamma   90.00
#
_symmetry.space_group_name_H-M   'P 1'
#
loop_
_entity.id
_entity.type
_entity.pdbx_description
1 polymer ?
#
loop_
_entity_poly.entity_id
_entity_poly.type
_entity_poly.pdbx_seq_one_letter_code
_entity_poly.pdbx_strand_id
1 'polypeptide(L)'
;MAIAELDFYTSIATLDPRPTFPSDSILNDRRILLVHARLPFYDGYVPLDLIDDPKLPVDHNHIDSLSNLFDEAKDETRQANPNTYTTGQASEITLGEVRGHPLLDPTDGLHRLEILRGKNEQFAYAAIKPDCTRQEIVKYRISATKDHPSVRFPRMVQYLHDSWELTPWIDLGMTVTQAFILRYSKRSTGKNLHLTPTQVLEVRDWVDQSCSGCSIGANIAYVMLKIADVADPELVKSVRERKSGNHLTALTGEHLANISRPPTLCHRYDLQNTLAEAILKESLTVDDTKQLVSVVVRRGVQTPDEIRAIFESGTWRTEEVELVYGRRNIRKPARLEVNSLTVQLAEAIARAQGAEDERDNLKIQLDQVASERDVLAKMVQALENQIKELKVASTTDRVSGTIQSQPGQISTRPSSTPEPQPRIYQPSRPTPNFFSETRSAADIPDIGSDDVRRYLARWTKEKLFQTLSALGKKPVYETVPDSAIPFLILQVIRFTGCGIQGNFLKYDPDKLNRLIIDEVKEDIMAILDEMDAHPERVNLLQVTDDIANRYLERSQR
;
A
#
# COMPACT_ATOMS: atom_id res chain seq x y z
N MET A 1 1.84 -50.32 3.87
CA MET A 1 1.45 -49.04 4.50
C MET A 1 1.59 -49.07 6.01
N ALA A 2 0.85 -49.91 6.75
CA ALA A 2 0.89 -49.94 8.22
C ALA A 2 2.27 -50.19 8.87
N ILE A 3 3.18 -50.92 8.21
CA ILE A 3 4.54 -51.19 8.74
C ILE A 3 5.47 -49.98 8.57
N ALA A 4 5.32 -49.20 7.50
CA ALA A 4 6.11 -47.98 7.26
C ALA A 4 5.63 -46.80 8.12
N GLU A 5 4.32 -46.74 8.42
CA GLU A 5 3.80 -45.84 9.46
C GLU A 5 4.45 -46.15 10.81
N LEU A 6 4.54 -47.43 11.19
CA LEU A 6 5.14 -47.84 12.46
C LEU A 6 6.60 -47.39 12.58
N ASP A 7 7.44 -47.60 11.57
CA ASP A 7 8.87 -47.21 11.63
C ASP A 7 9.09 -45.70 11.73
N PHE A 8 8.23 -44.90 11.08
CA PHE A 8 8.25 -43.43 11.20
C PHE A 8 7.95 -42.98 12.64
N TYR A 9 6.89 -43.53 13.25
CA TYR A 9 6.54 -43.26 14.66
C TYR A 9 7.62 -43.74 15.62
N THR A 10 8.33 -44.83 15.31
CA THR A 10 9.30 -45.45 16.22
C THR A 10 10.64 -44.71 16.27
N SER A 11 11.07 -44.08 15.17
CA SER A 11 12.34 -43.33 15.14
C SER A 11 12.27 -41.95 15.83
N ILE A 12 11.09 -41.30 15.83
CA ILE A 12 10.89 -39.96 16.41
C ILE A 12 10.54 -40.03 17.90
N ALA A 13 9.95 -41.15 18.37
CA ALA A 13 9.44 -41.32 19.73
C ALA A 13 10.50 -41.39 20.86
N THR A 14 11.77 -41.03 20.62
CA THR A 14 12.85 -41.17 21.61
C THR A 14 13.30 -39.87 22.28
N LEU A 15 12.66 -38.72 22.01
CA LEU A 15 13.09 -37.43 22.57
C LEU A 15 11.99 -36.79 23.43
N ASP A 16 12.31 -36.66 24.72
CA ASP A 16 11.64 -35.91 25.80
C ASP A 16 10.21 -36.35 26.21
N PRO A 17 9.81 -36.22 27.50
CA PRO A 17 8.44 -36.47 27.88
C PRO A 17 7.55 -35.48 27.13
N ARG A 18 6.57 -36.04 26.39
CA ARG A 18 5.61 -35.26 25.61
C ARG A 18 5.01 -34.15 26.49
N PRO A 19 5.00 -32.88 26.03
CA PRO A 19 4.37 -31.80 26.78
C PRO A 19 2.93 -32.17 27.13
N THR A 20 2.50 -31.84 28.35
CA THR A 20 1.11 -32.04 28.77
C THR A 20 0.31 -30.81 28.37
N PHE A 21 -0.73 -31.01 27.57
CA PHE A 21 -1.65 -29.96 27.17
C PHE A 21 -2.99 -30.12 27.91
N PRO A 22 -3.78 -29.05 28.06
CA PRO A 22 -5.17 -29.13 28.53
C PRO A 22 -5.97 -30.20 27.79
N SER A 23 -6.93 -30.87 28.42
CA SER A 23 -7.65 -32.01 27.84
C SER A 23 -8.43 -31.70 26.56
N ASP A 24 -8.81 -30.44 26.38
CA ASP A 24 -9.52 -29.89 25.22
C ASP A 24 -8.56 -29.41 24.10
N SER A 25 -7.26 -29.62 24.26
CA SER A 25 -6.25 -29.28 23.26
C SER A 25 -6.18 -30.31 22.14
N ILE A 26 -6.18 -29.84 20.89
CA ILE A 26 -5.96 -30.69 19.70
C ILE A 26 -4.54 -31.27 19.68
N LEU A 27 -3.59 -30.66 20.39
CA LEU A 27 -2.20 -31.12 20.47
C LEU A 27 -2.06 -32.46 21.22
N ASN A 28 -3.13 -32.90 21.89
CA ASN A 28 -3.25 -34.24 22.44
C ASN A 28 -3.55 -35.32 21.38
N ASP A 29 -3.89 -34.95 20.14
CA ASP A 29 -4.06 -35.94 19.06
C ASP A 29 -2.75 -36.70 18.86
N ARG A 30 -2.81 -38.04 18.96
CA ARG A 30 -1.64 -38.90 18.91
C ARG A 30 -0.95 -38.91 17.56
N ARG A 31 -1.66 -38.50 16.50
CA ARG A 31 -1.13 -38.42 15.13
C ARG A 31 -0.22 -37.20 14.95
N ILE A 32 -0.36 -36.17 15.77
CA ILE A 32 0.56 -35.02 15.78
C ILE A 32 1.88 -35.46 16.42
N LEU A 33 2.95 -35.33 15.64
CA LEU A 33 4.31 -35.70 16.04
C LEU A 33 5.10 -34.45 16.38
N LEU A 34 5.14 -34.11 17.67
CA LEU A 34 5.97 -33.01 18.16
C LEU A 34 7.44 -33.47 18.21
N VAL A 35 8.32 -32.69 17.61
CA VAL A 35 9.76 -32.98 17.50
C VAL A 35 10.56 -32.08 18.44
N HIS A 36 10.27 -30.79 18.48
CA HIS A 36 11.01 -29.83 19.30
C HIS A 36 10.09 -28.79 19.95
N ALA A 37 10.37 -28.43 21.21
CA ALA A 37 9.76 -27.28 21.85
C ALA A 37 10.64 -26.03 21.64
N ARG A 38 10.18 -25.07 20.82
CA ARG A 38 10.77 -23.73 20.68
C ARG A 38 9.79 -22.71 21.24
N LEU A 39 9.64 -22.66 22.57
CA LEU A 39 8.65 -21.76 23.19
C LEU A 39 8.73 -20.33 22.61
N PRO A 40 7.61 -19.75 22.18
CA PRO A 40 6.22 -20.18 22.41
C PRO A 40 5.62 -21.16 21.38
N PHE A 41 6.44 -21.77 20.51
CA PHE A 41 6.02 -22.71 19.46
C PHE A 41 6.46 -24.15 19.74
N TYR A 42 5.77 -25.10 19.12
CA TYR A 42 6.18 -26.50 19.02
C TYR A 42 6.35 -26.89 17.56
N ASP A 43 7.51 -27.41 17.20
CA ASP A 43 7.78 -27.89 15.85
C ASP A 43 7.36 -29.35 15.74
N GLY A 44 6.68 -29.71 14.65
CA GLY A 44 6.18 -31.07 14.48
C GLY A 44 5.61 -31.38 13.11
N TYR A 45 5.27 -32.64 12.90
CA TYR A 45 4.51 -33.11 11.74
C TYR A 45 3.03 -33.21 12.12
N VAL A 46 2.20 -32.51 11.35
CA VAL A 46 0.75 -32.39 11.57
C VAL A 46 0.03 -33.03 10.39
N PRO A 47 -0.89 -33.99 10.63
CA PRO A 47 -1.75 -34.52 9.58
C PRO A 47 -2.51 -33.41 8.84
N LEU A 48 -2.55 -33.45 7.50
CA LEU A 48 -3.21 -32.41 6.72
C LEU A 48 -4.72 -32.31 6.99
N ASP A 49 -5.37 -33.40 7.42
CA ASP A 49 -6.80 -33.43 7.79
C ASP A 49 -7.08 -32.73 9.13
N LEU A 50 -6.04 -32.43 9.92
CA LEU A 50 -6.14 -31.64 11.15
C LEU A 50 -5.83 -30.16 10.94
N ILE A 51 -5.55 -29.73 9.70
CA ILE A 51 -5.24 -28.33 9.37
C ILE A 51 -6.41 -27.75 8.60
N ASP A 52 -6.94 -26.62 9.07
CA ASP A 52 -8.02 -25.91 8.42
C ASP A 52 -7.67 -25.49 6.99
N ASP A 53 -8.68 -25.42 6.12
CA ASP A 53 -8.55 -24.95 4.75
C ASP A 53 -9.34 -23.66 4.56
N PRO A 54 -8.75 -22.49 4.86
CA PRO A 54 -9.46 -21.23 4.79
C PRO A 54 -9.74 -20.77 3.34
N LYS A 55 -9.40 -21.56 2.31
CA LYS A 55 -9.58 -21.25 0.88
C LYS A 55 -9.04 -19.87 0.49
N LEU A 56 -7.88 -19.53 1.04
CA LEU A 56 -7.27 -18.21 0.88
C LEU A 56 -6.47 -18.12 -0.42
N PRO A 57 -6.40 -16.93 -1.05
CA PRO A 57 -5.65 -16.76 -2.28
C PRO A 57 -4.16 -17.13 -2.16
N VAL A 58 -3.70 -17.90 -3.14
CA VAL A 58 -2.32 -18.35 -3.34
C VAL A 58 -1.85 -17.97 -4.75
N ASP A 59 -0.55 -17.78 -4.90
CA ASP A 59 0.12 -17.53 -6.17
C ASP A 59 0.50 -18.85 -6.83
N HIS A 60 -0.32 -19.31 -7.78
CA HIS A 60 -0.10 -20.58 -8.47
C HIS A 60 1.22 -20.61 -9.25
N ASN A 61 1.68 -19.48 -9.78
CA ASN A 61 2.99 -19.43 -10.45
C ASN A 61 4.14 -19.75 -9.49
N HIS A 62 4.00 -19.34 -8.22
CA HIS A 62 4.97 -19.64 -7.18
C HIS A 62 4.85 -21.09 -6.68
N ILE A 63 3.62 -21.62 -6.64
CA ILE A 63 3.35 -23.01 -6.24
C ILE A 63 4.11 -23.99 -7.15
N ASP A 64 4.06 -23.82 -8.46
CA ASP A 64 4.73 -24.75 -9.39
C ASP A 64 6.25 -24.78 -9.19
N SER A 65 6.86 -23.59 -9.04
CA SER A 65 8.31 -23.48 -8.79
C SER A 65 8.70 -24.09 -7.45
N LEU A 66 7.92 -23.83 -6.40
CA LEU A 66 8.18 -24.36 -5.06
C LEU A 66 7.89 -25.86 -4.95
N SER A 67 6.95 -26.37 -5.73
CA SER A 67 6.61 -27.79 -5.84
C SER A 67 7.80 -28.61 -6.34
N ASN A 68 8.54 -28.12 -7.34
CA ASN A 68 9.74 -28.79 -7.84
C ASN A 68 10.84 -28.85 -6.76
N LEU A 69 11.04 -27.77 -6.01
CA LEU A 69 12.00 -27.74 -4.89
C LEU A 69 11.65 -28.76 -3.80
N PHE A 70 10.37 -29.04 -3.57
CA PHE A 70 9.97 -30.09 -2.62
C PHE A 70 10.38 -31.48 -3.09
N ASP A 71 10.29 -31.76 -4.39
CA ASP A 71 10.69 -33.06 -4.94
C ASP A 71 12.20 -33.22 -4.91
N GLU A 72 12.95 -32.18 -5.30
CA GLU A 72 14.41 -32.16 -5.23
C GLU A 72 14.88 -32.42 -3.78
N ALA A 73 14.33 -31.70 -2.81
CA ALA A 73 14.68 -31.88 -1.40
C ALA A 73 14.32 -33.28 -0.85
N LYS A 74 13.21 -33.88 -1.32
CA LYS A 74 12.86 -35.27 -0.98
C LYS A 74 13.85 -36.26 -1.54
N ASP A 75 14.21 -36.11 -2.82
CA ASP A 75 15.12 -37.02 -3.50
C ASP A 75 16.53 -36.94 -2.88
N GLU A 76 17.02 -35.74 -2.56
CA GLU A 76 18.28 -35.55 -1.84
C GLU A 76 18.25 -36.22 -0.46
N THR A 77 17.16 -36.04 0.30
CA THR A 77 17.03 -36.66 1.63
C THR A 77 16.96 -38.18 1.54
N ARG A 78 16.24 -38.74 0.55
CA ARG A 78 16.15 -40.18 0.32
C ARG A 78 17.47 -40.79 -0.14
N GLN A 79 18.27 -40.07 -0.93
CA GLN A 79 19.62 -40.50 -1.31
C GLN A 79 20.56 -40.52 -0.10
N ALA A 80 20.47 -39.52 0.78
CA ALA A 80 21.28 -39.45 1.99
C ALA A 80 20.85 -40.47 3.06
N ASN A 81 19.54 -40.69 3.22
CA ASN A 81 18.99 -41.65 4.16
C ASN A 81 17.65 -42.23 3.62
N PRO A 82 17.68 -43.42 2.99
CA PRO A 82 16.51 -44.04 2.36
C PRO A 82 15.31 -44.30 3.29
N ASN A 83 15.56 -44.35 4.61
CA ASN A 83 14.53 -44.64 5.61
C ASN A 83 13.97 -43.36 6.27
N THR A 84 14.48 -42.18 5.93
CA THR A 84 13.99 -40.91 6.47
C THR A 84 12.76 -40.44 5.69
N TYR A 85 11.64 -40.28 6.38
CA TYR A 85 10.50 -39.55 5.84
C TYR A 85 10.79 -38.04 5.87
N THR A 86 10.47 -37.36 4.78
CA THR A 86 10.49 -35.90 4.68
C THR A 86 9.36 -35.45 3.75
N THR A 87 8.77 -34.30 4.07
CA THR A 87 7.76 -33.65 3.22
C THR A 87 8.40 -32.82 2.09
N GLY A 88 9.74 -32.70 2.06
CA GLY A 88 10.46 -31.83 1.13
C GLY A 88 10.39 -30.34 1.50
N GLN A 89 9.70 -30.00 2.59
CA GLN A 89 9.63 -28.63 3.08
C GLN A 89 10.98 -28.17 3.63
N ALA A 90 11.54 -27.11 3.05
CA ALA A 90 12.70 -26.43 3.62
C ALA A 90 12.37 -25.62 4.88
N SER A 91 11.11 -25.19 5.04
CA SER A 91 10.64 -24.41 6.19
C SER A 91 9.23 -24.81 6.65
N GLU A 92 9.00 -24.61 7.94
CA GLU A 92 7.77 -24.96 8.65
C GLU A 92 6.62 -24.01 8.35
N ILE A 93 5.42 -24.54 8.13
CA ILE A 93 4.22 -23.69 8.10
C ILE A 93 3.91 -23.22 9.53
N THR A 94 3.26 -22.08 9.71
CA THR A 94 2.87 -21.63 11.05
C THR A 94 1.41 -21.91 11.28
N LEU A 95 1.11 -22.62 12.37
CA LEU A 95 -0.23 -22.97 12.79
C LEU A 95 -0.51 -22.38 14.17
N GLY A 96 -1.76 -22.04 14.44
CA GLY A 96 -2.22 -21.72 15.78
C GLY A 96 -3.36 -22.63 16.20
N GLU A 97 -3.32 -23.07 17.45
CA GLU A 97 -4.41 -23.79 18.09
C GLU A 97 -5.39 -22.79 18.71
N VAL A 98 -6.69 -22.96 18.44
CA VAL A 98 -7.74 -22.33 19.23
C VAL A 98 -8.40 -23.41 20.09
N ARG A 99 -8.42 -23.24 21.42
CA ARG A 99 -9.00 -24.24 22.33
C ARG A 99 -10.44 -24.59 21.97
N GLY A 100 -10.75 -25.89 22.01
CA GLY A 100 -12.06 -26.42 21.63
C GLY A 100 -12.37 -26.39 20.13
N HIS A 101 -11.47 -25.88 19.29
CA HIS A 101 -11.60 -25.98 17.83
C HIS A 101 -10.99 -27.30 17.32
N PRO A 102 -11.69 -28.06 16.46
CA PRO A 102 -11.23 -29.38 16.03
C PRO A 102 -10.10 -29.36 15.01
N LEU A 103 -9.70 -28.20 14.50
CA LEU A 103 -8.65 -28.04 13.49
C LEU A 103 -7.65 -26.97 13.91
N LEU A 104 -6.41 -27.10 13.45
CA LEU A 104 -5.37 -26.09 13.58
C LEU A 104 -5.54 -25.02 12.49
N ASP A 105 -5.48 -23.76 12.88
CA ASP A 105 -5.63 -22.64 11.98
C ASP A 105 -4.29 -22.24 11.36
N PRO A 106 -4.16 -22.24 10.02
CA PRO A 106 -2.93 -21.76 9.40
C PRO A 106 -2.82 -20.25 9.55
N THR A 107 -1.68 -19.77 10.06
CA THR A 107 -1.35 -18.34 10.15
C THR A 107 -0.39 -17.92 9.04
N ASP A 108 0.47 -18.82 8.58
CA ASP A 108 1.34 -18.65 7.43
C ASP A 108 1.65 -20.01 6.74
N GLY A 109 2.20 -19.99 5.53
CA GLY A 109 2.60 -21.19 4.79
C GLY A 109 1.55 -21.73 3.82
N LEU A 110 0.57 -20.91 3.45
CA LEU A 110 -0.56 -21.33 2.58
C LEU A 110 -0.13 -21.90 1.22
N HIS A 111 0.90 -21.34 0.58
CA HIS A 111 1.44 -21.91 -0.67
C HIS A 111 1.99 -23.33 -0.47
N ARG A 112 2.63 -23.58 0.69
CA ARG A 112 3.19 -24.89 1.04
C ARG A 112 2.07 -25.88 1.35
N LEU A 113 1.03 -25.46 2.06
CA LEU A 113 -0.17 -26.27 2.27
C LEU A 113 -0.82 -26.70 0.96
N GLU A 114 -0.95 -25.77 0.00
CA GLU A 114 -1.52 -26.09 -1.31
C GLU A 114 -0.69 -27.13 -2.08
N ILE A 115 0.64 -27.01 -2.05
CA ILE A 115 1.55 -28.01 -2.64
C ILE A 115 1.38 -29.37 -1.98
N LEU A 116 1.40 -29.43 -0.64
CA LEU A 116 1.28 -30.67 0.11
C LEU A 116 -0.05 -31.38 -0.19
N ARG A 117 -1.15 -30.64 -0.24
CA ARG A 117 -2.48 -31.16 -0.61
C ARG A 117 -2.49 -31.64 -2.06
N GLY A 118 -1.97 -30.85 -3.00
CA GLY A 118 -1.89 -31.21 -4.42
C GLY A 118 -1.06 -32.47 -4.68
N LYS A 119 -0.04 -32.73 -3.84
CA LYS A 119 0.78 -33.96 -3.88
C LYS A 119 0.22 -35.12 -3.08
N ASN A 120 -0.93 -34.97 -2.43
CA ASN A 120 -1.52 -35.95 -1.52
C ASN A 120 -0.54 -36.38 -0.41
N GLU A 121 0.26 -35.44 0.11
CA GLU A 121 1.06 -35.68 1.30
C GLU A 121 0.17 -35.92 2.51
N GLN A 122 0.65 -36.72 3.47
CA GLN A 122 -0.13 -37.03 4.67
C GLN A 122 0.07 -35.98 5.77
N PHE A 123 1.27 -35.41 5.85
CA PHE A 123 1.68 -34.52 6.92
C PHE A 123 2.26 -33.21 6.37
N ALA A 124 2.13 -32.15 7.17
CA ALA A 124 2.89 -30.92 7.01
C ALA A 124 3.88 -30.77 8.18
N TYR A 125 5.10 -30.35 7.87
CA TYR A 125 6.04 -29.84 8.87
C TYR A 125 5.64 -28.42 9.29
N ALA A 126 5.39 -28.22 10.58
CA ALA A 126 4.75 -27.03 11.13
C ALA A 126 5.36 -26.56 12.45
N ALA A 127 5.37 -25.24 12.69
CA ALA A 127 5.49 -24.62 14.01
C ALA A 127 4.09 -24.27 14.52
N ILE A 128 3.73 -24.80 15.68
CA ILE A 128 2.40 -24.71 16.26
C ILE A 128 2.44 -23.82 17.49
N LYS A 129 1.68 -22.72 17.50
CA LYS A 129 1.46 -21.90 18.70
C LYS A 129 0.21 -22.42 19.44
N PRO A 130 0.34 -22.95 20.67
CA PRO A 130 -0.81 -23.39 21.45
C PRO A 130 -1.65 -22.21 21.94
N ASP A 131 -2.87 -22.50 22.40
CA ASP A 131 -3.68 -21.58 23.21
C ASP A 131 -3.90 -20.18 22.59
N CYS A 132 -4.02 -20.09 21.27
CA CYS A 132 -4.33 -18.85 20.58
C CYS A 132 -5.83 -18.51 20.71
N THR A 133 -6.11 -17.22 20.83
CA THR A 133 -7.43 -16.67 20.51
C THR A 133 -7.62 -16.53 19.00
N ARG A 134 -8.87 -16.54 18.54
CA ARG A 134 -9.21 -16.24 17.12
C ARG A 134 -8.62 -14.91 16.66
N GLN A 135 -8.64 -13.90 17.53
CA GLN A 135 -8.07 -12.58 17.24
C GLN A 135 -6.56 -12.64 17.04
N GLU A 136 -5.84 -13.45 17.82
CA GLU A 136 -4.40 -13.67 17.61
C GLU A 136 -4.11 -14.37 16.29
N ILE A 137 -4.88 -15.39 15.91
CA ILE A 137 -4.75 -16.07 14.61
C ILE A 137 -4.83 -15.04 13.47
N VAL A 138 -5.88 -14.21 13.48
CA VAL A 138 -6.05 -13.20 12.43
C VAL A 138 -4.93 -12.15 12.48
N LYS A 139 -4.48 -11.73 13.67
CA LYS A 139 -3.33 -10.81 13.80
C LYS A 139 -2.05 -11.40 13.20
N TYR A 140 -1.79 -12.70 13.42
CA TYR A 140 -0.64 -13.37 12.82
C TYR A 140 -0.77 -13.46 11.30
N ARG A 141 -1.96 -13.79 10.78
CA ARG A 141 -2.27 -13.78 9.35
C ARG A 141 -2.01 -12.41 8.73
N ILE A 142 -2.50 -11.33 9.35
CA ILE A 142 -2.27 -9.94 8.93
C ILE A 142 -0.76 -9.66 8.88
N SER A 143 -0.02 -9.98 9.94
CA SER A 143 1.44 -9.77 10.00
C SER A 143 2.18 -10.52 8.89
N ALA A 144 1.79 -11.76 8.59
CA ALA A 144 2.42 -12.61 7.57
C ALA A 144 2.20 -12.09 6.14
N THR A 145 1.19 -11.24 5.88
CA THR A 145 0.94 -10.70 4.52
C THR A 145 2.13 -9.96 3.92
N LYS A 146 3.00 -9.36 4.76
CA LYS A 146 4.19 -8.64 4.32
C LYS A 146 5.20 -9.55 3.59
N ASP A 147 5.23 -10.82 3.97
CA ASP A 147 6.15 -11.83 3.44
C ASP A 147 5.63 -12.42 2.11
N HIS A 148 4.38 -12.12 1.74
CA HIS A 148 3.73 -12.61 0.53
C HIS A 148 3.20 -11.47 -0.35
N PRO A 149 4.08 -10.59 -0.89
CA PRO A 149 3.67 -9.41 -1.64
C PRO A 149 2.75 -9.74 -2.83
N SER A 150 2.99 -10.84 -3.54
CA SER A 150 2.19 -11.19 -4.73
C SER A 150 0.70 -11.41 -4.43
N VAL A 151 0.34 -11.82 -3.21
CA VAL A 151 -1.05 -12.05 -2.76
C VAL A 151 -1.45 -11.15 -1.60
N ARG A 152 -0.68 -10.09 -1.34
CA ARG A 152 -0.88 -9.18 -0.21
C ARG A 152 -2.22 -8.46 -0.28
N PHE A 153 -2.61 -7.97 -1.47
CA PHE A 153 -3.91 -7.30 -1.66
C PHE A 153 -5.09 -8.18 -1.24
N PRO A 154 -5.32 -9.37 -1.84
CA PRO A 154 -6.47 -10.18 -1.48
C PRO A 154 -6.44 -10.67 -0.02
N ARG A 155 -5.26 -11.07 0.48
CA ARG A 155 -5.14 -11.55 1.87
C ARG A 155 -5.40 -10.45 2.88
N MET A 156 -4.89 -9.24 2.64
CA MET A 156 -5.10 -8.11 3.54
C MET A 156 -6.59 -7.75 3.64
N VAL A 157 -7.30 -7.72 2.50
CA VAL A 157 -8.75 -7.49 2.49
C VAL A 157 -9.45 -8.55 3.33
N GLN A 158 -9.25 -9.84 3.04
CA GLN A 158 -9.90 -10.93 3.78
C GLN A 158 -9.62 -10.86 5.29
N TYR A 159 -8.34 -10.74 5.68
CA TYR A 159 -7.98 -10.76 7.09
C TYR A 159 -8.47 -9.53 7.86
N LEU A 160 -8.59 -8.37 7.22
CA LEU A 160 -9.20 -7.20 7.85
C LEU A 160 -10.71 -7.40 8.05
N HIS A 161 -11.40 -8.05 7.11
CA HIS A 161 -12.79 -8.46 7.31
C HIS A 161 -12.91 -9.48 8.46
N ASP A 162 -12.13 -10.56 8.44
CA ASP A 162 -12.13 -11.58 9.51
C ASP A 162 -11.84 -10.95 10.88
N SER A 163 -10.89 -10.02 10.96
CA SER A 163 -10.54 -9.31 12.20
C SER A 163 -11.69 -8.43 12.69
N TRP A 164 -12.39 -7.79 11.75
CA TRP A 164 -13.51 -6.89 12.04
C TRP A 164 -14.75 -7.64 12.52
N GLU A 165 -15.01 -8.84 11.97
CA GLU A 165 -16.09 -9.72 12.40
C GLU A 165 -15.96 -10.18 13.85
N LEU A 166 -14.76 -10.16 14.41
CA LEU A 166 -14.50 -10.46 15.83
C LEU A 166 -14.76 -9.27 16.77
N THR A 167 -15.08 -8.10 16.24
CA THR A 167 -15.31 -6.88 17.03
C THR A 167 -16.78 -6.70 17.37
N PRO A 168 -17.14 -6.04 18.49
CA PRO A 168 -18.53 -5.73 18.80
C PRO A 168 -19.16 -4.71 17.83
N TRP A 169 -18.37 -4.10 16.93
CA TRP A 169 -18.84 -3.10 15.99
C TRP A 169 -19.61 -3.72 14.81
N ILE A 170 -19.37 -5.00 14.51
CA ILE A 170 -20.10 -5.70 13.44
C ILE A 170 -21.58 -5.81 13.76
N ASP A 171 -21.93 -6.03 15.03
CA ASP A 171 -23.31 -6.13 15.53
C ASP A 171 -24.08 -4.80 15.38
N LEU A 172 -23.37 -3.68 15.25
CA LEU A 172 -23.93 -2.36 14.97
C LEU A 172 -24.13 -2.10 13.46
N GLY A 173 -23.90 -3.11 12.61
CA GLY A 173 -24.00 -3.01 11.16
C GLY A 173 -22.90 -2.16 10.52
N MET A 174 -21.82 -1.88 11.27
CA MET A 174 -20.72 -1.08 10.78
C MET A 174 -19.75 -1.95 9.98
N THR A 175 -19.38 -1.50 8.80
CA THR A 175 -18.42 -2.19 7.93
C THR A 175 -16.98 -1.83 8.28
N VAL A 176 -16.03 -2.71 7.97
CA VAL A 176 -14.59 -2.45 8.16
C VAL A 176 -14.16 -1.20 7.37
N THR A 177 -14.67 -0.99 6.15
CA THR A 177 -14.34 0.20 5.37
C THR A 177 -14.81 1.49 6.05
N GLN A 178 -15.98 1.49 6.70
CA GLN A 178 -16.44 2.62 7.50
C GLN A 178 -15.51 2.88 8.71
N ALA A 179 -14.96 1.84 9.32
CA ALA A 179 -13.95 1.97 10.39
C ALA A 179 -12.72 2.75 9.91
N PHE A 180 -12.19 2.34 8.75
CA PHE A 180 -11.07 3.03 8.12
C PHE A 180 -11.44 4.47 7.75
N ILE A 181 -12.64 4.73 7.19
CA ILE A 181 -13.10 6.09 6.91
C ILE A 181 -13.14 6.97 8.17
N LEU A 182 -13.62 6.44 9.30
CA LEU A 182 -13.64 7.15 10.59
C LEU A 182 -12.24 7.52 11.06
N ARG A 183 -11.25 6.66 10.80
CA ARG A 183 -9.84 6.91 11.11
C ARG A 183 -9.18 7.92 10.17
N TYR A 184 -9.56 7.93 8.89
CA TYR A 184 -9.03 8.85 7.88
C TYR A 184 -9.61 10.26 7.97
N SER A 185 -10.92 10.35 8.15
CA SER A 185 -11.62 11.62 8.16
C SER A 185 -11.66 12.21 9.56
N LYS A 186 -10.73 13.14 9.86
CA LYS A 186 -10.71 13.89 11.13
C LYS A 186 -12.04 14.59 11.44
N ARG A 187 -12.82 14.93 10.41
CA ARG A 187 -14.15 15.56 10.54
C ARG A 187 -15.28 14.55 10.77
N SER A 188 -15.04 13.26 10.55
CA SER A 188 -16.05 12.24 10.81
C SER A 188 -16.17 12.01 12.31
N THR A 189 -17.33 12.35 12.85
CA THR A 189 -17.66 12.22 14.27
C THR A 189 -18.38 10.92 14.61
N GLY A 190 -18.59 10.02 13.63
CA GLY A 190 -19.38 8.80 13.83
C GLY A 190 -20.87 9.02 14.04
N LYS A 191 -21.36 10.28 13.97
CA LYS A 191 -22.77 10.63 14.23
C LYS A 191 -23.76 9.87 13.35
N ASN A 192 -23.42 9.69 12.07
CA ASN A 192 -24.27 8.95 11.12
C ASN A 192 -24.28 7.43 11.37
N LEU A 193 -23.37 6.95 12.22
CA LEU A 193 -23.27 5.54 12.64
C LEU A 193 -23.74 5.37 14.09
N HIS A 194 -24.40 6.39 14.67
CA HIS A 194 -24.88 6.40 16.06
C HIS A 194 -23.81 6.09 17.12
N LEU A 195 -22.54 6.36 16.82
CA LEU A 195 -21.43 6.13 17.74
C LEU A 195 -21.25 7.31 18.69
N THR A 196 -20.94 7.00 19.94
CA THR A 196 -20.45 7.97 20.93
C THR A 196 -19.00 8.37 20.64
N PRO A 197 -18.51 9.52 21.14
CA PRO A 197 -17.12 9.92 20.96
C PRO A 197 -16.10 8.87 21.43
N THR A 198 -16.37 8.18 22.54
CA THR A 198 -15.52 7.11 23.06
C THR A 198 -15.46 5.92 22.10
N GLN A 199 -16.60 5.47 21.59
CA GLN A 199 -16.65 4.37 20.61
C GLN A 199 -15.91 4.74 19.31
N VAL A 200 -15.98 6.00 18.87
CA VAL A 200 -15.20 6.46 17.71
C VAL A 200 -13.70 6.36 17.97
N LEU A 201 -13.23 6.66 19.18
CA LEU A 201 -11.83 6.48 19.55
C LEU A 201 -11.45 5.00 19.56
N GLU A 202 -12.27 4.13 20.14
CA GLU A 202 -12.02 2.69 20.17
C GLU A 202 -11.92 2.08 18.76
N VAL A 203 -12.81 2.49 17.84
CA VAL A 203 -12.74 2.10 16.42
C VAL A 203 -11.45 2.58 15.77
N ARG A 204 -11.02 3.82 16.05
CA ARG A 204 -9.78 4.38 15.50
C ARG A 204 -8.56 3.65 16.01
N ASP A 205 -8.55 3.34 17.30
CA ASP A 205 -7.47 2.58 17.95
C ASP A 205 -7.40 1.17 17.39
N TRP A 206 -8.54 0.52 17.12
CA TRP A 206 -8.58 -0.77 16.44
C TRP A 206 -7.94 -0.72 15.04
N VAL A 207 -8.23 0.32 14.24
CA VAL A 207 -7.62 0.49 12.92
C VAL A 207 -6.09 0.65 13.04
N ASP A 208 -5.63 1.49 13.96
CA ASP A 208 -4.20 1.73 14.16
C ASP A 208 -3.47 0.47 14.63
N GLN A 209 -4.05 -0.28 15.56
CA GLN A 209 -3.48 -1.54 16.03
C GLN A 209 -3.42 -2.59 14.91
N SER A 210 -4.48 -2.71 14.11
CA SER A 210 -4.54 -3.67 13.00
C SER A 210 -3.50 -3.37 11.92
N CYS A 211 -3.26 -2.09 11.61
CA CYS A 211 -2.27 -1.70 10.61
C CYS A 211 -0.82 -1.70 11.13
N SER A 212 -0.60 -1.47 12.43
CA SER A 212 0.74 -1.45 13.01
C SER A 212 1.52 -2.76 12.79
N GLY A 213 0.83 -3.90 12.79
CA GLY A 213 1.44 -5.23 12.69
C GLY A 213 1.92 -5.62 11.29
N CYS A 214 1.40 -5.02 10.22
CA CYS A 214 1.70 -5.43 8.84
C CYS A 214 2.59 -4.45 8.08
N SER A 215 3.07 -3.38 8.72
CA SER A 215 3.87 -2.33 8.09
C SER A 215 3.20 -1.69 6.86
N ILE A 216 1.88 -1.86 6.72
CA ILE A 216 1.06 -1.21 5.69
C ILE A 216 0.39 -0.01 6.35
N GLY A 217 0.63 1.17 5.80
CA GLY A 217 -0.07 2.37 6.26
C GLY A 217 -1.57 2.18 6.08
N ALA A 218 -2.37 2.59 7.07
CA ALA A 218 -3.82 2.41 7.04
C ALA A 218 -4.50 2.98 5.76
N ASN A 219 -3.83 3.87 5.02
CA ASN A 219 -4.37 4.53 3.83
C ASN A 219 -4.36 3.57 2.65
N ILE A 220 -3.31 2.76 2.58
CA ILE A 220 -3.18 1.69 1.61
C ILE A 220 -4.25 0.63 1.91
N ALA A 221 -4.37 0.20 3.16
CA ALA A 221 -5.42 -0.75 3.58
C ALA A 221 -6.83 -0.22 3.28
N TYR A 222 -7.12 1.04 3.59
CA TYR A 222 -8.39 1.69 3.24
C TYR A 222 -8.64 1.71 1.73
N VAL A 223 -7.62 2.03 0.93
CA VAL A 223 -7.71 1.99 -0.54
C VAL A 223 -8.04 0.60 -1.05
N MET A 224 -7.41 -0.45 -0.49
CA MET A 224 -7.67 -1.86 -0.82
C MET A 224 -9.12 -2.25 -0.48
N LEU A 225 -9.56 -1.97 0.75
CA LEU A 225 -10.93 -2.23 1.21
C LEU A 225 -11.97 -1.53 0.33
N LYS A 226 -11.76 -0.25 0.01
CA LYS A 226 -12.67 0.51 -0.86
C LYS A 226 -12.77 -0.06 -2.27
N ILE A 227 -11.69 -0.67 -2.79
CA ILE A 227 -11.74 -1.36 -4.09
C ILE A 227 -12.54 -2.65 -3.93
N ALA A 228 -12.26 -3.44 -2.90
CA ALA A 228 -12.91 -4.72 -2.65
C ALA A 228 -14.42 -4.59 -2.43
N ASP A 229 -14.88 -3.55 -1.72
CA ASP A 229 -16.32 -3.32 -1.43
C ASP A 229 -17.20 -3.26 -2.69
N VAL A 230 -16.64 -2.83 -3.83
CA VAL A 230 -17.39 -2.57 -5.07
C VAL A 230 -16.99 -3.49 -6.23
N ALA A 231 -15.92 -4.26 -6.04
CA ALA A 231 -15.40 -5.20 -7.01
C ALA A 231 -16.08 -6.57 -6.89
N ASP A 232 -16.01 -7.36 -7.96
CA ASP A 232 -16.33 -8.78 -7.91
C ASP A 232 -15.40 -9.50 -6.91
N PRO A 233 -15.93 -10.27 -5.94
CA PRO A 233 -15.12 -11.01 -4.96
C PRO A 233 -14.10 -11.98 -5.58
N GLU A 234 -14.43 -12.62 -6.70
CA GLU A 234 -13.50 -13.53 -7.39
C GLU A 234 -12.38 -12.73 -8.07
N LEU A 235 -12.69 -11.55 -8.62
CA LEU A 235 -11.65 -10.65 -9.12
C LEU A 235 -10.73 -10.18 -8.00
N VAL A 236 -11.27 -9.83 -6.82
CA VAL A 236 -10.46 -9.47 -5.64
C VAL A 236 -9.47 -10.59 -5.30
N LYS A 237 -9.94 -11.85 -5.24
CA LYS A 237 -9.08 -13.03 -4.98
C LYS A 237 -8.01 -13.24 -6.06
N SER A 238 -8.29 -12.84 -7.30
CA SER A 238 -7.36 -12.99 -8.43
C SER A 238 -6.27 -11.92 -8.51
N VAL A 239 -6.41 -10.78 -7.79
CA VAL A 239 -5.44 -9.67 -7.86
C VAL A 239 -4.06 -10.11 -7.39
N ARG A 240 -3.01 -9.71 -8.13
CA ARG A 240 -1.62 -9.92 -7.75
C ARG A 240 -0.82 -8.62 -7.79
N GLU A 241 0.17 -8.50 -6.91
CA GLU A 241 1.15 -7.41 -7.01
C GLU A 241 2.23 -7.73 -8.04
N ARG A 242 2.49 -6.79 -8.94
CA ARG A 242 3.48 -6.94 -10.00
C ARG A 242 4.86 -6.56 -9.48
N LYS A 243 5.83 -7.48 -9.55
CA LYS A 243 7.24 -7.18 -9.23
C LYS A 243 8.02 -6.60 -10.42
N SER A 244 7.71 -7.00 -11.65
CA SER A 244 8.25 -6.46 -12.91
C SER A 244 7.70 -7.26 -14.11
N GLY A 245 7.99 -6.83 -15.35
CA GLY A 245 7.68 -7.58 -16.59
C GLY A 245 6.73 -6.85 -17.53
N ASN A 246 6.59 -7.35 -18.77
CA ASN A 246 5.71 -6.79 -19.79
C ASN A 246 4.38 -7.55 -19.91
N HIS A 247 4.37 -8.86 -19.62
CA HIS A 247 3.16 -9.68 -19.66
C HIS A 247 2.34 -9.53 -18.37
N LEU A 248 1.01 -9.51 -18.48
CA LEU A 248 0.08 -9.39 -17.36
C LEU A 248 -0.64 -10.72 -17.16
N THR A 249 -0.23 -11.51 -16.17
CA THR A 249 -0.85 -12.80 -15.85
C THR A 249 -2.03 -12.68 -14.88
N ALA A 250 -2.10 -11.58 -14.13
CA ALA A 250 -3.16 -11.28 -13.19
C ALA A 250 -3.34 -9.75 -13.06
N LEU A 251 -4.55 -9.32 -12.70
CA LEU A 251 -4.81 -7.90 -12.46
C LEU A 251 -4.02 -7.40 -11.26
N THR A 252 -3.62 -6.13 -11.30
CA THR A 252 -3.07 -5.45 -10.11
C THR A 252 -4.20 -4.75 -9.38
N GLY A 253 -3.97 -4.33 -8.13
CA GLY A 253 -4.95 -3.54 -7.39
C GLY A 253 -5.35 -2.25 -8.12
N GLU A 254 -4.45 -1.66 -8.90
CA GLU A 254 -4.75 -0.47 -9.71
C GLU A 254 -5.62 -0.79 -10.92
N HIS A 255 -5.38 -1.90 -11.63
CA HIS A 255 -6.28 -2.36 -12.69
C HIS A 255 -7.69 -2.59 -12.14
N LEU A 256 -7.79 -3.32 -11.02
CA LEU A 256 -9.08 -3.59 -10.38
C LEU A 256 -9.76 -2.29 -9.94
N ALA A 257 -9.02 -1.32 -9.40
CA ALA A 257 -9.56 -0.03 -9.01
C ALA A 257 -10.18 0.72 -10.21
N ASN A 258 -9.54 0.67 -11.39
CA ASN A 258 -10.03 1.36 -12.57
C ASN A 258 -11.32 0.73 -13.11
N ILE A 259 -11.46 -0.60 -13.06
CA ILE A 259 -12.68 -1.27 -13.57
C ILE A 259 -13.83 -1.30 -12.55
N SER A 260 -13.56 -1.19 -11.24
CA SER A 260 -14.59 -1.33 -10.20
C SER A 260 -15.13 -0.01 -9.64
N ARG A 261 -14.30 1.05 -9.59
CA ARG A 261 -14.69 2.34 -8.97
C ARG A 261 -15.63 3.21 -9.80
N PRO A 262 -15.61 3.21 -11.15
CA PRO A 262 -16.54 4.04 -11.92
C PRO A 262 -17.99 3.73 -11.55
N PRO A 263 -18.85 4.74 -11.32
CA PRO A 263 -20.23 4.51 -10.87
C PRO A 263 -21.07 3.63 -11.79
N THR A 264 -20.76 3.58 -13.08
CA THR A 264 -21.45 2.73 -14.07
C THR A 264 -21.01 1.27 -14.02
N LEU A 265 -19.86 0.98 -13.40
CA LEU A 265 -19.27 -0.36 -13.30
C LEU A 265 -19.30 -0.94 -11.88
N CYS A 266 -19.49 -0.08 -10.87
CA CYS A 266 -19.65 -0.47 -9.47
C CYS A 266 -20.73 -1.56 -9.30
N HIS A 267 -20.37 -2.69 -8.66
CA HIS A 267 -21.21 -3.88 -8.50
C HIS A 267 -21.75 -4.53 -9.80
N ARG A 268 -21.29 -4.09 -10.98
CA ARG A 268 -21.61 -4.69 -12.28
C ARG A 268 -20.58 -5.76 -12.62
N TYR A 269 -20.63 -6.85 -11.87
CA TYR A 269 -19.64 -7.93 -11.90
C TYR A 269 -19.47 -8.55 -13.29
N ASP A 270 -20.56 -8.68 -14.06
CA ASP A 270 -20.55 -9.09 -15.46
C ASP A 270 -19.64 -8.22 -16.35
N LEU A 271 -19.77 -6.90 -16.22
CA LEU A 271 -18.97 -5.92 -16.97
C LEU A 271 -17.53 -5.88 -16.46
N GLN A 272 -17.33 -5.96 -15.14
CA GLN A 272 -16.00 -5.99 -14.53
C GLN A 272 -15.20 -7.22 -14.98
N ASN A 273 -15.80 -8.41 -14.98
CA ASN A 273 -15.15 -9.64 -15.45
C ASN A 273 -14.81 -9.56 -16.94
N THR A 274 -15.73 -9.03 -17.77
CA THR A 274 -15.48 -8.86 -19.21
C THR A 274 -14.31 -7.89 -19.48
N LEU A 275 -14.23 -6.80 -18.71
CA LEU A 275 -13.08 -5.89 -18.78
C LEU A 275 -11.79 -6.55 -18.30
N ALA A 276 -11.84 -7.32 -17.20
CA ALA A 276 -10.69 -8.05 -16.67
C ALA A 276 -10.13 -9.02 -17.72
N GLU A 277 -10.99 -9.80 -18.37
CA GLU A 277 -10.62 -10.71 -19.47
C GLU A 277 -9.92 -9.96 -20.61
N ALA A 278 -10.49 -8.83 -21.05
CA ALA A 278 -9.92 -8.00 -22.11
C ALA A 278 -8.54 -7.43 -21.71
N ILE A 279 -8.41 -6.92 -20.48
CA ILE A 279 -7.16 -6.37 -19.93
C ILE A 279 -6.06 -7.44 -19.89
N LEU A 280 -6.38 -8.65 -19.40
CA LEU A 280 -5.44 -9.76 -19.32
C LEU A 280 -5.03 -10.26 -20.71
N LYS A 281 -6.00 -10.43 -21.61
CA LYS A 281 -5.77 -10.95 -22.97
C LYS A 281 -4.74 -10.13 -23.74
N GLU A 282 -4.81 -8.80 -23.68
CA GLU A 282 -3.87 -7.91 -24.38
C GLU A 282 -2.72 -7.41 -23.49
N SER A 283 -2.65 -7.89 -22.24
CA SER A 283 -1.66 -7.43 -21.25
C SER A 283 -1.62 -5.90 -21.10
N LEU A 284 -2.79 -5.27 -21.00
CA LEU A 284 -2.91 -3.81 -20.96
C LEU A 284 -2.19 -3.20 -19.76
N THR A 285 -1.59 -2.02 -19.96
CA THR A 285 -1.04 -1.24 -18.85
C THR A 285 -2.16 -0.61 -18.01
N VAL A 286 -1.80 -0.06 -16.86
CA VAL A 286 -2.76 0.67 -16.00
C VAL A 286 -3.35 1.87 -16.74
N ASP A 287 -2.57 2.55 -17.58
CA ASP A 287 -3.04 3.71 -18.33
C ASP A 287 -3.91 3.30 -19.53
N ASP A 288 -3.55 2.24 -20.25
CA ASP A 288 -4.41 1.66 -21.29
C ASP A 288 -5.75 1.19 -20.71
N THR A 289 -5.71 0.61 -19.51
CA THR A 289 -6.91 0.21 -18.77
C THR A 289 -7.79 1.40 -18.45
N LYS A 290 -7.23 2.51 -17.94
CA LYS A 290 -7.99 3.75 -17.70
C LYS A 290 -8.64 4.26 -18.99
N GLN A 291 -7.90 4.24 -20.10
CA GLN A 291 -8.39 4.69 -21.40
C GLN A 291 -9.57 3.82 -21.86
N LEU A 292 -9.42 2.49 -21.87
CA LEU A 292 -10.49 1.54 -22.21
C LEU A 292 -11.73 1.76 -21.34
N VAL A 293 -11.55 1.80 -20.03
CA VAL A 293 -12.65 2.05 -19.08
C VAL A 293 -13.32 3.39 -19.35
N SER A 294 -12.57 4.45 -19.64
CA SER A 294 -13.15 5.77 -19.90
C SER A 294 -14.09 5.76 -21.10
N VAL A 295 -13.75 5.01 -22.15
CA VAL A 295 -14.57 4.83 -23.36
C VAL A 295 -15.84 4.07 -23.01
N VAL A 296 -15.72 2.96 -22.27
CA VAL A 296 -16.86 2.13 -21.83
C VAL A 296 -17.84 2.95 -20.98
N VAL A 297 -17.34 3.69 -19.99
CA VAL A 297 -18.15 4.56 -19.12
C VAL A 297 -18.83 5.66 -19.94
N ARG A 298 -18.09 6.32 -20.85
CA ARG A 298 -18.61 7.41 -21.69
C ARG A 298 -19.69 6.95 -22.65
N ARG A 299 -19.52 5.78 -23.27
CA ARG A 299 -20.51 5.20 -24.18
C ARG A 299 -21.73 4.63 -23.45
N GLY A 300 -21.72 4.63 -22.12
CA GLY A 300 -22.85 4.18 -21.32
C GLY A 300 -23.13 2.68 -21.49
N VAL A 301 -22.09 1.90 -21.76
CA VAL A 301 -22.17 0.46 -22.02
C VAL A 301 -22.92 -0.27 -20.91
N GLN A 302 -23.86 -1.13 -21.30
CA GLN A 302 -24.71 -1.87 -20.37
C GLN A 302 -24.48 -3.38 -20.41
N THR A 303 -23.83 -3.91 -21.44
CA THR A 303 -23.69 -5.35 -21.65
C THR A 303 -22.24 -5.79 -21.90
N PRO A 304 -21.88 -7.05 -21.56
CA PRO A 304 -20.58 -7.63 -21.91
C PRO A 304 -20.25 -7.58 -23.41
N ASP A 305 -21.23 -7.82 -24.28
CA ASP A 305 -20.99 -7.88 -25.74
C ASP A 305 -20.60 -6.53 -26.33
N GLU A 306 -21.15 -5.43 -25.79
CA GLU A 306 -20.73 -4.08 -26.15
C GLU A 306 -19.28 -3.79 -25.75
N ILE A 307 -18.82 -4.30 -24.61
CA ILE A 307 -17.42 -4.18 -24.17
C ILE A 307 -16.52 -4.94 -25.14
N ARG A 308 -16.90 -6.18 -25.51
CA ARG A 308 -16.17 -6.99 -26.50
C ARG A 308 -16.09 -6.27 -27.84
N ALA A 309 -17.20 -5.71 -28.33
CA ALA A 309 -17.21 -4.95 -29.58
C ALA A 309 -16.32 -3.70 -29.54
N ILE A 310 -16.33 -2.93 -28.42
CA ILE A 310 -15.42 -1.79 -28.24
C ILE A 310 -13.98 -2.26 -28.26
N PHE A 311 -13.67 -3.34 -27.55
CA PHE A 311 -12.33 -3.86 -27.43
C PHE A 311 -11.78 -4.37 -28.77
N GLU A 312 -12.55 -5.22 -29.46
CA GLU A 312 -12.20 -5.82 -30.76
C GLU A 312 -12.06 -4.79 -31.87
N SER A 313 -12.89 -3.74 -31.86
CA SER A 313 -12.77 -2.65 -32.84
C SER A 313 -11.51 -1.80 -32.65
N GLY A 314 -10.83 -1.89 -31.49
CA GLY A 314 -9.62 -1.12 -31.18
C GLY A 314 -9.82 0.40 -31.06
N THR A 315 -11.05 0.91 -31.26
CA THR A 315 -11.39 2.34 -31.26
C THR A 315 -11.04 3.04 -29.95
N TRP A 316 -11.03 2.31 -28.85
CA TRP A 316 -10.67 2.85 -27.54
C TRP A 316 -9.23 3.38 -27.48
N ARG A 317 -8.30 2.85 -28.30
CA ARG A 317 -6.89 3.30 -28.35
C ARG A 317 -6.72 4.69 -28.99
N THR A 318 -7.62 5.09 -29.88
CA THR A 318 -7.52 6.35 -30.64
C THR A 318 -8.43 7.46 -30.11
N GLU A 319 -9.59 7.11 -29.54
CA GLU A 319 -10.63 8.07 -29.13
C GLU A 319 -10.24 9.05 -28.01
N GLU A 320 -9.18 8.78 -27.23
CA GLU A 320 -8.74 9.70 -26.17
C GLU A 320 -7.67 10.70 -26.66
N VAL A 321 -6.87 10.33 -27.68
CA VAL A 321 -5.85 11.21 -28.26
C VAL A 321 -6.50 12.45 -28.87
N GLU A 322 -7.62 12.31 -29.58
CA GLU A 322 -8.32 13.46 -30.17
C GLU A 322 -8.89 14.43 -29.11
N LEU A 323 -9.29 13.94 -27.94
CA LEU A 323 -9.97 14.74 -26.91
C LEU A 323 -9.01 15.35 -25.88
N VAL A 324 -7.94 14.65 -25.48
CA VAL A 324 -6.93 15.19 -24.56
C VAL A 324 -6.06 16.23 -25.28
N TYR A 325 -5.69 15.99 -26.54
CA TYR A 325 -5.01 17.00 -27.36
C TYR A 325 -5.98 18.08 -27.83
N GLY A 326 -7.23 17.77 -28.15
CA GLY A 326 -8.26 18.77 -28.48
C GLY A 326 -8.52 19.77 -27.34
N ARG A 327 -8.67 19.30 -26.09
CA ARG A 327 -8.90 20.20 -24.93
C ARG A 327 -7.64 20.95 -24.45
N ARG A 328 -6.45 20.36 -24.57
CA ARG A 328 -5.19 21.02 -24.19
C ARG A 328 -4.71 22.03 -25.24
N ASN A 329 -4.93 21.76 -26.54
CA ASN A 329 -4.55 22.65 -27.63
C ASN A 329 -5.47 23.87 -27.81
N ILE A 330 -6.65 23.93 -27.20
CA ILE A 330 -7.49 25.15 -27.25
C ILE A 330 -7.09 26.13 -26.11
N ARG A 331 -6.71 25.61 -24.94
CA ARG A 331 -6.44 26.45 -23.75
C ARG A 331 -5.04 27.07 -23.70
N LYS A 332 -4.03 26.42 -24.29
CA LYS A 332 -2.63 26.89 -24.28
C LYS A 332 -2.33 28.01 -25.29
N PRO A 333 -2.67 27.90 -26.59
CA PRO A 333 -2.32 28.94 -27.55
C PRO A 333 -3.07 30.24 -27.27
N ALA A 334 -4.36 30.20 -26.95
CA ALA A 334 -5.13 31.42 -26.64
C ALA A 334 -4.60 32.20 -25.42
N ARG A 335 -4.15 31.51 -24.36
CA ARG A 335 -3.52 32.20 -23.20
C ARG A 335 -2.10 32.69 -23.49
N LEU A 336 -1.33 31.96 -24.29
CA LEU A 336 0.04 32.35 -24.65
C LEU A 336 0.05 33.52 -25.65
N GLU A 337 -0.86 33.54 -26.64
CA GLU A 337 -1.00 34.64 -27.59
C GLU A 337 -1.46 35.93 -26.91
N VAL A 338 -2.49 35.87 -26.05
CA VAL A 338 -2.96 37.06 -25.32
C VAL A 338 -1.89 37.62 -24.39
N ASN A 339 -1.15 36.76 -23.68
CA ASN A 339 -0.04 37.20 -22.83
C ASN A 339 1.14 37.76 -23.64
N SER A 340 1.48 37.15 -24.78
CA SER A 340 2.53 37.64 -25.68
C SER A 340 2.19 39.00 -26.26
N LEU A 341 0.95 39.18 -26.74
CA LEU A 341 0.47 40.47 -27.26
C LEU A 341 0.45 41.55 -26.18
N THR A 342 0.00 41.22 -24.98
CA THR A 342 -0.01 42.16 -23.84
C THR A 342 1.40 42.66 -23.50
N VAL A 343 2.40 41.76 -23.50
CA VAL A 343 3.80 42.11 -23.22
C VAL A 343 4.40 42.93 -24.36
N GLN A 344 4.20 42.52 -25.62
CA GLN A 344 4.69 43.26 -26.79
C GLN A 344 4.13 44.68 -26.87
N LEU A 345 2.86 44.86 -26.53
CA LEU A 345 2.20 46.16 -26.56
C LEU A 345 2.65 47.04 -25.38
N ALA A 346 2.83 46.47 -24.19
CA ALA A 346 3.40 47.18 -23.04
C ALA A 346 4.85 47.65 -23.30
N GLU A 347 5.66 46.83 -23.97
CA GLU A 347 7.02 47.20 -24.38
C GLU A 347 7.04 48.24 -25.49
N ALA A 348 6.09 48.22 -26.43
CA ALA A 348 5.95 49.25 -27.46
C ALA A 348 5.56 50.60 -26.83
N ILE A 349 4.64 50.60 -25.87
CA ILE A 349 4.27 51.80 -25.08
C ILE A 349 5.47 52.35 -24.31
N ALA A 350 6.31 51.48 -23.75
CA ALA A 350 7.52 51.89 -23.02
C ALA A 350 8.61 52.47 -23.95
N ARG A 351 8.66 52.02 -25.21
CA ARG A 351 9.62 52.48 -26.22
C ARG A 351 9.20 53.73 -26.98
N ALA A 352 7.91 54.06 -27.00
CA ALA A 352 7.38 55.29 -27.60
C ALA A 352 7.73 56.52 -26.74
N GLN A 353 8.99 56.97 -26.81
CA GLN A 353 9.43 58.24 -26.23
C GLN A 353 9.35 59.35 -27.29
N GLY A 354 8.49 60.35 -27.06
CA GLY A 354 8.46 61.60 -27.83
C GLY A 354 7.26 61.81 -28.77
N ALA A 355 6.35 60.84 -28.89
CA ALA A 355 5.11 60.97 -29.67
C ALA A 355 3.90 60.62 -28.77
N GLU A 356 3.25 61.64 -28.19
CA GLU A 356 2.09 61.46 -27.31
C GLU A 356 0.93 60.73 -28.01
N ASP A 357 0.66 61.06 -29.27
CA ASP A 357 -0.44 60.47 -30.05
C ASP A 357 -0.25 58.96 -30.32
N GLU A 358 0.98 58.51 -30.53
CA GLU A 358 1.29 57.08 -30.77
C GLU A 358 1.17 56.27 -29.47
N ARG A 359 1.58 56.87 -28.34
CA ARG A 359 1.45 56.26 -27.03
C ARG A 359 0.00 56.10 -26.60
N ASP A 360 -0.85 57.09 -26.89
CA ASP A 360 -2.26 57.02 -26.52
C ASP A 360 -3.04 56.05 -27.42
N ASN A 361 -2.70 55.93 -28.71
CA ASN A 361 -3.24 54.85 -29.56
C ASN A 361 -2.84 53.45 -29.08
N LEU A 362 -1.60 53.25 -28.66
CA LEU A 362 -1.15 51.96 -28.13
C LEU A 362 -1.81 51.62 -26.77
N LYS A 363 -2.08 52.62 -25.92
CA LYS A 363 -2.86 52.41 -24.69
C LYS A 363 -4.30 51.99 -25.00
N ILE A 364 -4.96 52.61 -25.97
CA ILE A 364 -6.32 52.22 -26.39
C ILE A 364 -6.34 50.75 -26.86
N GLN A 365 -5.33 50.34 -27.63
CA GLN A 365 -5.20 48.93 -28.05
C GLN A 365 -4.93 48.00 -26.85
N LEU A 366 -4.16 48.44 -25.85
CA LEU A 366 -3.89 47.66 -24.64
C LEU A 366 -5.16 47.48 -23.79
N ASP A 367 -5.94 48.55 -23.64
CA ASP A 367 -7.21 48.53 -22.92
C ASP A 367 -8.24 47.67 -23.66
N GLN A 368 -8.23 47.67 -24.99
CA GLN A 368 -9.06 46.77 -25.79
C GLN A 368 -8.68 45.31 -25.58
N VAL A 369 -7.39 44.95 -25.65
CA VAL A 369 -6.90 43.59 -25.38
C VAL A 369 -7.19 43.18 -23.92
N ALA A 370 -7.07 44.09 -22.97
CA ALA A 370 -7.43 43.85 -21.56
C ALA A 370 -8.94 43.60 -21.38
N SER A 371 -9.78 44.32 -22.13
CA SER A 371 -11.24 44.11 -22.12
C SER A 371 -11.62 42.75 -22.73
N GLU A 372 -10.97 42.33 -23.83
CA GLU A 372 -11.17 41.02 -24.45
C GLU A 372 -10.73 39.89 -23.52
N ARG A 373 -9.64 40.09 -22.77
CA ARG A 373 -9.19 39.18 -21.72
C ARG A 373 -10.22 39.04 -20.59
N ASP A 374 -10.86 40.14 -20.18
CA ASP A 374 -11.91 40.12 -19.15
C ASP A 374 -13.18 39.42 -19.66
N VAL A 375 -13.56 39.62 -20.92
CA VAL A 375 -14.66 38.89 -21.58
C VAL A 375 -14.37 37.39 -21.62
N LEU A 376 -13.16 36.99 -22.03
CA LEU A 376 -12.73 35.58 -22.02
C LEU A 376 -12.74 34.99 -20.61
N ALA A 377 -12.30 35.73 -19.60
CA ALA A 377 -12.35 35.30 -18.21
C ALA A 377 -13.80 35.08 -17.73
N LYS A 378 -14.71 36.00 -18.07
CA LYS A 378 -16.15 35.89 -17.78
C LYS A 378 -16.80 34.71 -18.50
N MET A 379 -16.45 34.44 -19.76
CA MET A 379 -16.93 33.26 -20.50
C MET A 379 -16.46 31.96 -19.87
N VAL A 380 -15.20 31.88 -19.43
CA VAL A 380 -14.67 30.72 -18.71
C VAL A 380 -15.40 30.54 -17.38
N GLN A 381 -15.63 31.62 -16.63
CA GLN A 381 -16.38 31.57 -15.37
C GLN A 381 -17.84 31.12 -15.58
N ALA A 382 -18.49 31.59 -16.64
CA ALA A 382 -19.85 31.18 -17.00
C ALA A 382 -19.92 29.69 -17.36
N LEU A 383 -18.94 29.17 -18.10
CA LEU A 383 -18.82 27.74 -18.40
C LEU A 383 -18.57 26.90 -17.12
N GLU A 384 -17.74 27.38 -16.20
CA GLU A 384 -17.50 26.72 -14.92
C GLU A 384 -18.78 26.67 -14.05
N ASN A 385 -19.57 27.75 -14.06
CA ASN A 385 -20.86 27.81 -13.37
C ASN A 385 -21.88 26.86 -14.00
N GLN A 386 -21.98 26.80 -15.34
CA GLN A 386 -22.84 25.82 -16.04
C GLN A 386 -22.45 24.38 -15.71
N ILE A 387 -21.14 24.06 -15.68
CA ILE A 387 -20.66 22.74 -15.27
C ILE A 387 -21.05 22.43 -13.82
N LYS A 388 -21.03 23.43 -12.94
CA LYS A 388 -21.43 23.28 -11.53
C LYS A 388 -22.94 23.04 -11.39
N GLU A 389 -23.77 23.76 -12.14
CA GLU A 389 -25.22 23.60 -12.17
C GLU A 389 -25.64 22.23 -12.71
N LEU A 390 -25.02 21.77 -13.80
CA LEU A 390 -25.27 20.44 -14.37
C LEU A 390 -24.91 19.32 -13.37
N LYS A 391 -23.84 19.50 -12.58
CA LYS A 391 -23.49 18.57 -11.50
C LYS A 391 -24.53 18.55 -10.38
N VAL A 392 -25.03 19.72 -9.97
CA VAL A 392 -26.08 19.81 -8.94
C VAL A 392 -27.38 19.17 -9.43
N ALA A 393 -27.84 19.47 -10.65
CA ALA A 393 -29.04 18.88 -11.23
C ALA A 393 -28.97 17.34 -11.28
N SER A 394 -27.82 16.78 -11.68
CA SER A 394 -27.61 15.32 -11.69
C SER A 394 -27.63 14.67 -10.28
N THR A 395 -27.42 15.47 -9.24
CA THR A 395 -27.45 15.02 -7.84
C THR A 395 -28.87 15.09 -7.27
N THR A 396 -29.66 16.10 -7.67
CA THR A 396 -31.04 16.30 -7.21
C THR A 396 -32.01 15.25 -7.80
N ASP A 397 -31.84 14.86 -9.07
CA ASP A 397 -32.67 13.81 -9.70
C ASP A 397 -32.47 12.42 -9.06
N ARG A 398 -31.37 12.21 -8.34
CA ARG A 398 -31.14 10.97 -7.56
C ARG A 398 -31.81 10.97 -6.18
N VAL A 399 -32.24 12.12 -5.66
CA VAL A 399 -32.81 12.25 -4.31
C VAL A 399 -34.35 12.23 -4.32
N SER A 400 -34.98 12.59 -5.43
CA SER A 400 -36.45 12.63 -5.54
C SER A 400 -37.13 11.27 -5.79
N GLY A 401 -36.38 10.17 -5.84
CA GLY A 401 -36.91 8.82 -6.13
C GLY A 401 -37.38 8.00 -4.92
N THR A 402 -37.30 8.51 -3.68
CA THR A 402 -37.50 7.67 -2.49
C THR A 402 -38.67 8.13 -1.61
N ILE A 403 -39.80 7.45 -1.81
CA ILE A 403 -40.85 7.07 -0.84
C ILE A 403 -41.68 8.21 -0.19
N GLN A 404 -42.90 8.38 -0.70
CA GLN A 404 -44.06 8.81 0.10
C GLN A 404 -44.64 7.60 0.85
N SER A 405 -44.66 7.64 2.18
CA SER A 405 -45.55 6.81 3.01
C SER A 405 -46.14 7.64 4.15
N GLN A 406 -47.44 7.40 4.38
CA GLN A 406 -48.34 8.18 5.23
C GLN A 406 -48.11 8.00 6.74
N PRO A 407 -48.63 8.92 7.60
CA PRO A 407 -48.43 8.87 9.04
C PRO A 407 -49.61 8.24 9.80
N GLY A 408 -49.30 7.53 10.88
CA GLY A 408 -50.20 7.38 12.03
C GLY A 408 -50.16 6.01 12.71
N GLN A 409 -49.56 5.92 13.89
CA GLN A 409 -50.28 5.76 15.16
C GLN A 409 -49.33 5.64 16.36
N ILE A 410 -49.85 6.10 17.49
CA ILE A 410 -49.25 6.36 18.79
C ILE A 410 -49.12 5.07 19.61
N SER A 411 -48.04 4.88 20.36
CA SER A 411 -48.11 4.22 21.67
C SER A 411 -46.94 4.60 22.59
N THR A 412 -47.30 4.95 23.82
CA THR A 412 -46.47 5.51 24.90
C THR A 412 -45.96 4.45 25.88
N ARG A 413 -44.86 4.81 26.60
CA ARG A 413 -44.42 4.37 27.96
C ARG A 413 -43.50 3.12 28.10
N PRO A 414 -42.74 2.99 29.21
CA PRO A 414 -41.77 3.92 29.79
C PRO A 414 -40.42 3.26 30.15
N SER A 415 -39.47 4.13 30.49
CA SER A 415 -38.11 3.89 30.99
C SER A 415 -38.02 3.11 32.31
N SER A 416 -36.99 2.28 32.43
CA SER A 416 -36.35 1.95 33.72
C SER A 416 -34.84 1.75 33.52
N THR A 417 -34.07 2.72 33.99
CA THR A 417 -32.61 2.66 34.17
C THR A 417 -32.30 1.94 35.49
N PRO A 418 -31.18 1.21 35.58
CA PRO A 418 -30.43 1.17 36.83
C PRO A 418 -28.95 1.59 36.65
N GLU A 419 -28.46 2.22 37.71
CA GLU A 419 -27.12 2.75 37.94
C GLU A 419 -25.99 1.70 37.79
N PRO A 420 -24.77 2.11 37.37
CA PRO A 420 -23.58 1.28 37.51
C PRO A 420 -22.80 1.59 38.80
N GLN A 421 -22.42 0.53 39.52
CA GLN A 421 -21.49 0.55 40.65
C GLN A 421 -20.01 0.58 40.19
N PRO A 422 -19.08 1.02 41.07
CA PRO A 422 -17.72 1.43 40.67
C PRO A 422 -16.75 0.25 40.58
N ARG A 423 -15.87 0.25 39.56
CA ARG A 423 -14.70 -0.62 39.51
C ARG A 423 -13.47 0.08 40.10
N ILE A 424 -12.86 -0.63 41.03
CA ILE A 424 -11.61 -0.32 41.73
C ILE A 424 -10.47 -1.15 41.09
N TYR A 425 -9.27 -0.56 41.10
CA TYR A 425 -7.92 -1.14 40.95
C TYR A 425 -7.27 -1.27 39.54
N GLN A 426 -6.22 -0.45 39.35
CA GLN A 426 -5.04 -0.74 38.52
C GLN A 426 -3.85 -1.02 39.46
N PRO A 427 -2.86 -1.82 39.02
CA PRO A 427 -1.49 -1.34 39.11
C PRO A 427 -0.64 -1.58 37.85
N SER A 428 0.04 -0.50 37.46
CA SER A 428 1.45 -0.38 37.07
C SER A 428 2.14 -1.54 36.34
N ARG A 429 2.57 -1.31 35.10
CA ARG A 429 3.66 -2.06 34.46
C ARG A 429 4.96 -1.24 34.45
N PRO A 430 6.12 -1.86 34.74
CA PRO A 430 7.43 -1.23 34.62
C PRO A 430 7.95 -1.28 33.17
N THR A 431 8.63 -0.22 32.76
CA THR A 431 9.48 -0.12 31.57
C THR A 431 10.82 -0.83 31.80
N PRO A 432 11.34 -1.63 30.84
CA PRO A 432 12.75 -1.97 30.79
C PRO A 432 13.49 -1.09 29.76
N ASN A 433 14.54 -0.43 30.25
CA ASN A 433 15.63 0.14 29.47
C ASN A 433 16.38 -0.97 28.72
N PHE A 434 16.74 -0.73 27.45
CA PHE A 434 17.82 -1.44 26.79
C PHE A 434 18.61 -0.47 25.89
N PHE A 435 19.81 -0.11 26.35
CA PHE A 435 20.94 0.28 25.51
C PHE A 435 22.05 -0.72 25.80
N SER A 436 22.51 -1.42 24.76
CA SER A 436 23.93 -1.59 24.39
C SER A 436 24.08 -2.89 23.57
N GLU A 437 24.36 -2.77 22.28
CA GLU A 437 25.24 -3.68 21.58
C GLU A 437 25.64 -3.06 20.23
N THR A 438 26.96 -2.84 20.08
CA THR A 438 27.62 -2.35 18.87
C THR A 438 27.51 -3.39 17.76
N ARG A 439 26.84 -3.03 16.65
CA ARG A 439 26.80 -3.84 15.43
C ARG A 439 27.99 -3.54 14.51
N SER A 440 28.53 -4.61 13.94
CA SER A 440 29.64 -4.63 12.98
C SER A 440 29.22 -4.01 11.64
N ALA A 441 30.18 -3.43 10.91
CA ALA A 441 30.00 -2.78 9.60
C ALA A 441 29.54 -3.72 8.45
N ALA A 442 29.27 -5.00 8.75
CA ALA A 442 28.74 -5.97 7.80
C ALA A 442 27.20 -6.01 7.71
N ASP A 443 26.48 -5.34 8.62
CA ASP A 443 25.02 -5.34 8.69
C ASP A 443 24.37 -4.09 8.05
N ILE A 444 24.74 -3.75 6.82
CA ILE A 444 24.03 -2.71 6.06
C ILE A 444 22.80 -3.37 5.37
N PRO A 445 21.56 -2.95 5.67
CA PRO A 445 20.37 -3.48 5.01
C PRO A 445 20.44 -3.20 3.51
N ASP A 446 19.97 -4.14 2.70
CA ASP A 446 19.90 -4.01 1.25
C ASP A 446 19.03 -2.80 0.83
N ILE A 447 19.68 -1.69 0.45
CA ILE A 447 19.00 -0.45 0.06
C ILE A 447 18.59 -0.52 -1.41
N GLY A 448 17.35 -0.91 -1.65
CA GLY A 448 16.52 -0.42 -2.77
C GLY A 448 16.73 -1.05 -4.16
N SER A 449 15.64 -1.00 -4.94
CA SER A 449 15.46 -1.55 -6.30
C SER A 449 16.64 -1.30 -7.26
N ASP A 450 16.80 -2.15 -8.27
CA ASP A 450 17.81 -2.04 -9.35
C ASP A 450 17.95 -0.64 -9.97
N ASP A 451 16.90 0.18 -9.98
CA ASP A 451 16.97 1.56 -10.46
C ASP A 451 17.78 2.48 -9.56
N VAL A 452 17.75 2.27 -8.24
CA VAL A 452 18.63 2.94 -7.28
C VAL A 452 20.06 2.45 -7.49
N ARG A 453 20.30 1.14 -7.63
CA ARG A 453 21.64 0.61 -7.92
C ARG A 453 22.21 1.12 -9.25
N ARG A 454 21.40 1.23 -10.32
CA ARG A 454 21.80 1.82 -11.60
C ARG A 454 22.00 3.33 -11.53
N TYR A 455 21.22 4.04 -10.72
CA TYR A 455 21.42 5.46 -10.45
C TYR A 455 22.73 5.68 -9.68
N LEU A 456 23.01 4.86 -8.67
CA LEU A 456 24.24 4.86 -7.87
C LEU A 456 25.48 4.51 -8.69
N ALA A 457 25.38 3.53 -9.59
CA ALA A 457 26.47 3.16 -10.50
C ALA A 457 26.88 4.29 -11.47
N ARG A 458 26.05 5.33 -11.63
CA ARG A 458 26.33 6.51 -12.46
C ARG A 458 27.02 7.65 -11.72
N TRP A 459 27.18 7.56 -10.40
CA TRP A 459 27.89 8.53 -9.58
C TRP A 459 29.34 8.12 -9.41
N THR A 460 30.22 8.69 -10.22
CA THR A 460 31.66 8.61 -10.01
C THR A 460 32.12 9.75 -9.12
N LYS A 461 33.24 9.56 -8.41
CA LYS A 461 33.99 10.61 -7.70
C LYS A 461 34.10 11.89 -8.57
N GLU A 462 34.34 11.71 -9.86
CA GLU A 462 34.41 12.75 -10.89
C GLU A 462 33.11 13.53 -11.14
N LYS A 463 31.94 12.90 -11.04
CA LYS A 463 30.63 13.53 -11.22
C LYS A 463 30.20 14.34 -10.00
N LEU A 464 30.49 13.82 -8.81
CA LEU A 464 30.37 14.57 -7.55
C LEU A 464 31.27 15.81 -7.62
N PHE A 465 32.51 15.66 -8.12
CA PHE A 465 33.45 16.76 -8.29
C PHE A 465 33.04 17.80 -9.33
N GLN A 466 32.47 17.40 -10.46
CA GLN A 466 31.95 18.34 -11.46
C GLN A 466 30.78 19.16 -10.89
N THR A 467 29.88 18.51 -10.15
CA THR A 467 28.72 19.14 -9.52
C THR A 467 29.14 20.18 -8.46
N LEU A 468 30.12 19.83 -7.62
CA LEU A 468 30.64 20.74 -6.60
C LEU A 468 31.54 21.86 -7.19
N SER A 469 32.29 21.57 -8.25
CA SER A 469 33.13 22.57 -8.94
C SER A 469 32.31 23.62 -9.68
N ALA A 470 31.16 23.24 -10.26
CA ALA A 470 30.22 24.16 -10.90
C ALA A 470 29.64 25.20 -9.92
N LEU A 471 29.75 24.98 -8.61
CA LEU A 471 29.31 25.87 -7.54
C LEU A 471 30.40 26.84 -7.04
N GLY A 472 31.55 26.91 -7.72
CA GLY A 472 32.56 27.96 -7.52
C GLY A 472 33.43 27.80 -6.27
N LYS A 473 33.60 26.58 -5.75
CA LYS A 473 34.35 26.32 -4.51
C LYS A 473 35.45 25.28 -4.75
N LYS A 474 36.61 25.73 -5.25
CA LYS A 474 37.78 24.88 -5.56
C LYS A 474 38.72 24.56 -4.37
N PRO A 475 38.97 25.42 -3.35
CA PRO A 475 40.13 25.21 -2.47
C PRO A 475 39.87 24.42 -1.17
N VAL A 476 38.62 24.04 -0.85
CA VAL A 476 38.29 23.36 0.43
C VAL A 476 38.29 21.83 0.31
N TYR A 477 38.45 21.27 -0.89
CA TYR A 477 38.09 19.87 -1.15
C TYR A 477 39.24 18.96 -1.61
N GLU A 478 40.44 19.50 -1.78
CA GLU A 478 41.67 18.69 -1.90
C GLU A 478 42.06 18.02 -0.56
N THR A 479 41.42 18.43 0.54
CA THR A 479 41.66 17.93 1.90
C THR A 479 40.66 16.87 2.35
N VAL A 480 39.61 16.58 1.56
CA VAL A 480 38.61 15.57 1.94
C VAL A 480 39.21 14.16 1.72
N PRO A 481 39.34 13.33 2.77
CA PRO A 481 39.89 11.99 2.64
C PRO A 481 39.02 11.11 1.74
N ASP A 482 39.64 10.25 0.92
CA ASP A 482 38.92 9.32 0.03
C ASP A 482 37.96 8.39 0.79
N SER A 483 38.21 8.14 2.08
CA SER A 483 37.34 7.39 2.97
C SER A 483 36.03 8.10 3.33
N ALA A 484 35.96 9.43 3.22
CA ALA A 484 34.77 10.23 3.52
C ALA A 484 33.82 10.39 2.30
N ILE A 485 34.30 10.07 1.09
CA ILE A 485 33.54 10.24 -0.16
C ILE A 485 32.29 9.34 -0.23
N PRO A 486 32.35 8.03 0.12
CA PRO A 486 31.15 7.18 0.15
C PRO A 486 30.10 7.68 1.14
N PHE A 487 30.54 8.30 2.24
CA PHE A 487 29.68 8.86 3.27
C PHE A 487 28.97 10.14 2.81
N LEU A 488 29.68 11.06 2.16
CA LEU A 488 29.07 12.26 1.55
C LEU A 488 28.05 11.91 0.46
N ILE A 489 28.33 10.87 -0.33
CA ILE A 489 27.40 10.34 -1.32
C ILE A 489 26.14 9.79 -0.63
N LEU A 490 26.30 9.00 0.44
CA LEU A 490 25.18 8.48 1.24
C LEU A 490 24.33 9.59 1.91
N GLN A 491 24.95 10.69 2.33
CA GLN A 491 24.21 11.83 2.88
C GLN A 491 23.37 12.53 1.80
N VAL A 492 23.95 12.83 0.62
CA VAL A 492 23.21 13.38 -0.51
C VAL A 492 22.04 12.46 -0.92
N ILE A 493 22.24 11.14 -0.84
CA ILE A 493 21.21 10.12 -1.09
C ILE A 493 20.14 10.11 -0.01
N ARG A 494 20.48 10.22 1.28
CA ARG A 494 19.49 10.31 2.38
C ARG A 494 18.68 11.60 2.28
N PHE A 495 19.31 12.73 1.96
CA PHE A 495 18.62 14.01 1.79
C PHE A 495 17.70 14.03 0.57
N THR A 496 18.12 13.44 -0.55
CA THR A 496 17.23 13.27 -1.71
C THR A 496 16.18 12.19 -1.47
N GLY A 497 16.48 11.11 -0.76
CA GLY A 497 15.55 10.01 -0.49
C GLY A 497 14.46 10.31 0.55
N CYS A 498 14.79 11.05 1.62
CA CYS A 498 13.87 11.33 2.73
C CYS A 498 12.79 12.39 2.41
N GLY A 499 12.94 13.15 1.33
CA GLY A 499 11.94 14.14 0.88
C GLY A 499 11.07 13.71 -0.32
N ILE A 500 11.36 12.57 -0.96
CA ILE A 500 10.75 12.19 -2.24
C ILE A 500 9.67 11.12 -2.04
N GLN A 501 8.58 11.50 -1.38
CA GLN A 501 7.30 10.81 -1.50
C GLN A 501 6.19 11.83 -1.81
N GLY A 502 6.27 12.42 -3.02
CA GLY A 502 5.16 13.21 -3.56
C GLY A 502 5.54 14.12 -4.73
N ASN A 503 5.02 13.83 -5.93
CA ASN A 503 4.73 14.79 -7.02
C ASN A 503 5.79 15.82 -7.50
N PHE A 504 7.08 15.49 -7.50
CA PHE A 504 8.12 16.38 -8.06
C PHE A 504 8.61 16.06 -9.48
N LEU A 505 7.95 15.17 -10.23
CA LEU A 505 8.17 14.96 -11.69
C LEU A 505 7.91 16.21 -12.58
N LYS A 506 7.70 17.39 -11.97
CA LYS A 506 7.48 18.67 -12.64
C LYS A 506 8.61 19.68 -12.44
N TYR A 507 9.63 19.37 -11.65
CA TYR A 507 10.74 20.28 -11.39
C TYR A 507 12.01 19.83 -12.09
N ASP A 508 12.75 20.82 -12.57
CA ASP A 508 14.09 20.66 -13.10
C ASP A 508 15.01 20.12 -11.99
N PRO A 509 15.66 18.94 -12.18
CA PRO A 509 16.57 18.33 -11.21
C PRO A 509 17.65 19.28 -10.70
N ASP A 510 18.17 20.18 -11.56
CA ASP A 510 19.23 21.12 -11.18
C ASP A 510 18.72 22.23 -10.25
N LYS A 511 17.42 22.53 -10.31
CA LYS A 511 16.78 23.54 -9.48
C LYS A 511 16.39 22.99 -8.11
N LEU A 512 15.96 21.72 -8.08
CA LEU A 512 15.68 21.00 -6.83
C LEU A 512 16.97 20.75 -6.04
N ASN A 513 18.05 20.36 -6.72
CA ASN A 513 19.35 20.18 -6.08
C ASN A 513 19.89 21.48 -5.47
N ARG A 514 19.72 22.63 -6.14
CA ARG A 514 20.11 23.93 -5.57
C ARG A 514 19.32 24.30 -4.32
N LEU A 515 18.01 24.08 -4.34
CA LEU A 515 17.11 24.36 -3.20
C LEU A 515 17.47 23.54 -1.97
N ILE A 516 17.69 22.23 -2.15
CA ILE A 516 18.08 21.34 -1.05
C ILE A 516 19.47 21.73 -0.55
N ILE A 517 20.43 21.97 -1.44
CA ILE A 517 21.81 22.33 -1.06
C ILE A 517 21.83 23.67 -0.31
N ASP A 518 21.08 24.69 -0.75
CA ASP A 518 21.04 25.99 -0.07
C ASP A 518 20.38 25.90 1.32
N GLU A 519 19.44 24.97 1.52
CA GLU A 519 18.68 24.81 2.78
C GLU A 519 19.45 24.04 3.86
N VAL A 520 20.26 23.03 3.50
CA VAL A 520 21.11 22.28 4.46
C VAL A 520 22.55 22.77 4.53
N LYS A 521 22.91 23.79 3.75
CA LYS A 521 24.27 24.33 3.65
C LYS A 521 24.86 24.72 5.00
N GLU A 522 24.11 25.48 5.80
CA GLU A 522 24.61 25.99 7.08
C GLU A 522 24.83 24.87 8.09
N ASP A 523 23.95 23.86 8.09
CA ASP A 523 24.07 22.69 8.95
C ASP A 523 25.27 21.82 8.55
N ILE A 524 25.50 21.60 7.25
CA ILE A 524 26.68 20.86 6.76
C ILE A 524 27.97 21.61 7.09
N MET A 525 28.00 22.94 6.93
CA MET A 525 29.18 23.74 7.25
C MET A 525 29.50 23.73 8.74
N ALA A 526 28.49 23.82 9.62
CA ALA A 526 28.68 23.75 11.06
C ALA A 526 29.29 22.41 11.52
N ILE A 527 28.91 21.30 10.88
CA ILE A 527 29.50 19.98 11.15
C ILE A 527 30.96 19.94 10.72
N LEU A 528 31.27 20.45 9.52
CA LEU A 528 32.63 20.43 8.99
C LEU A 528 33.55 21.28 9.88
N ASP A 529 33.08 22.43 10.34
CA ASP A 529 33.82 23.28 11.29
C ASP A 529 34.02 22.59 12.65
N GLU A 530 33.03 21.83 13.15
CA GLU A 530 33.14 21.06 14.39
C GLU A 530 34.06 19.82 14.26
N MET A 531 34.05 19.17 13.09
CA MET A 531 34.97 18.08 12.75
C MET A 531 36.41 18.55 12.66
N ASP A 532 36.66 19.74 12.09
CA ASP A 532 37.99 20.33 12.02
C ASP A 532 38.48 20.79 13.41
N ALA A 533 37.58 21.29 14.26
CA ALA A 533 37.93 21.74 15.61
C ALA A 533 38.18 20.59 16.60
N HIS A 534 37.41 19.49 16.50
CA HIS A 534 37.41 18.38 17.47
C HIS A 534 37.24 17.00 16.79
N PRO A 535 38.21 16.57 15.95
CA PRO A 535 38.08 15.36 15.14
C PRO A 535 37.85 14.07 15.96
N GLU A 536 38.31 14.03 17.21
CA GLU A 536 38.14 12.90 18.13
C GLU A 536 36.78 12.85 18.85
N ARG A 537 35.96 13.91 18.77
CA ARG A 537 34.68 14.03 19.48
C ARG A 537 33.46 13.81 18.61
N VAL A 538 33.62 13.80 17.29
CA VAL A 538 32.49 13.72 16.38
C VAL A 538 32.05 12.26 16.19
N ASN A 539 31.03 11.86 16.94
CA ASN A 539 30.26 10.67 16.61
C ASN A 539 29.38 10.99 15.39
N LEU A 540 29.90 10.68 14.20
CA LEU A 540 29.26 10.96 12.91
C LEU A 540 27.84 10.39 12.80
N LEU A 541 27.54 9.29 13.50
CA LEU A 541 26.19 8.72 13.53
C LEU A 541 25.21 9.63 14.27
N GLN A 542 25.63 10.14 15.43
CA GLN A 542 24.80 10.99 16.28
C GLN A 542 24.55 12.37 15.66
N VAL A 543 25.56 12.95 15.02
CA VAL A 543 25.41 14.20 14.25
C VAL A 543 24.45 14.02 13.06
N THR A 544 24.51 12.86 12.40
CA THR A 544 23.58 12.53 11.29
C THR A 544 22.14 12.43 11.78
N ASP A 545 21.93 11.77 12.92
CA ASP A 545 20.60 11.60 13.51
C ASP A 545 20.01 12.94 13.97
N ASP A 546 20.82 13.82 14.57
CA ASP A 546 20.39 15.16 15.00
C ASP A 546 19.93 16.04 13.82
N ILE A 547 20.60 15.95 12.67
CA ILE A 547 20.24 16.74 11.49
C ILE A 547 19.02 16.17 10.79
N ALA A 548 18.93 14.84 10.67
CA ALA A 548 17.75 14.18 10.15
C ALA A 548 16.51 14.54 10.99
N ASN A 549 16.65 14.59 12.31
CA ASN A 549 15.58 14.99 13.22
C ASN A 549 15.20 16.48 13.08
N ARG A 550 16.17 17.40 13.03
CA ARG A 550 15.88 18.83 12.82
C ARG A 550 15.20 19.10 11.47
N TYR A 551 15.59 18.37 10.43
CA TYR A 551 14.96 18.48 9.11
C TYR A 551 13.55 17.90 9.10
N LEU A 552 13.35 16.75 9.74
CA LEU A 552 12.02 16.15 9.91
C LEU A 552 11.09 17.12 10.66
N GLU A 553 11.55 17.71 11.76
CA GLU A 553 10.80 18.72 12.52
C GLU A 553 10.47 19.97 11.70
N ARG A 554 11.40 20.46 10.85
CA ARG A 554 11.14 21.61 9.96
C ARG A 554 10.17 21.26 8.84
N SER A 555 10.26 20.07 8.25
CA SER A 555 9.35 19.60 7.18
C SER A 555 7.92 19.35 7.68
N GLN A 556 7.76 19.07 8.98
CA GLN A 556 6.46 18.88 9.62
C GLN A 556 5.78 20.20 10.03
N ARG A 557 6.55 21.29 10.16
CA ARG A 557 6.05 22.65 10.38
C ARG A 557 5.65 23.28 9.05
#